data_AF-A0A963Q0H8-F1
#
_entry.id   AF-A0A963Q0H8-F1
#
_cell.length_a   1.000
_cell.length_b   1.000
_cell.length_c   1.000
_cell.angle_alpha   90.00
_cell.angle_beta   90.00
_cell.angle_gamma   90.00
#
_symmetry.space_group_name_H-M   'P 1'
#
loop_
_entity.id
_entity.type
_entity.pdbx_description
1 polymer ?
#
loop_
_entity_poly.entity_id
_entity_poly.type
_entity_poly.pdbx_seq_one_letter_code
_entity_poly.pdbx_strand_id
1 'polypeptide(L)'
;WLYGASTGLSTLSLIMAAMFWTAIWGPIGLVLSTPITVVLLALGHHLPQLRFLEVLLGSERALDEPTRLHQRLLAGDVEEAVELAARHADGDSPRSFYDVVGIGALRLASSAHDTVATAEHRHRVVSGMERVIEELREQHLPEPELPVRAACLGGRWAVDALAADMAAHVLALEGIGSKVVQVGILSSESLALLDLEGIEVVCLCYFSPDPATLARYLVRRLKRRWPQLQIVVAAWNYQPEAPLADPAGAIGADALVTSLDELLAQVQSRLAHADGTPYLPAPVPEHEAARLQALQGSGALDEALRGRFDAIARRAAEVFDCPTARISLVAEDQLLVHGDAMAAGRADSGAPEPGVPRALSLCGHVVAGGEPLVVADVLRDPRFAANPLQKEHRVRFYAGVPLRGDDGMALGTLSLLDTEPRTLTARDVLLLEKLAGEVMTAVREQRGRQRTDASD
;
A
#
# COMPACT_ATOMS: atom_id res chain seq x y z
N TRP A 1 -33.45 14.10 -14.55
CA TRP A 1 -32.38 14.39 -13.57
C TRP A 1 -32.11 13.25 -12.58
N LEU A 2 -32.86 12.12 -12.62
CA LEU A 2 -32.64 10.95 -11.74
C LEU A 2 -31.87 9.77 -12.37
N TYR A 3 -31.49 9.84 -13.65
CA TYR A 3 -30.97 8.67 -14.41
C TYR A 3 -29.44 8.69 -14.65
N GLY A 4 -28.74 9.80 -14.38
CA GLY A 4 -27.32 9.93 -14.72
C GLY A 4 -26.35 9.23 -13.76
N ALA A 5 -26.71 9.15 -12.47
CA ALA A 5 -25.80 8.65 -11.44
C ALA A 5 -25.61 7.11 -11.45
N SER A 6 -26.51 6.35 -12.07
CA SER A 6 -26.46 4.88 -12.07
C SER A 6 -25.85 4.26 -13.34
N THR A 7 -25.48 5.08 -14.34
CA THR A 7 -25.03 4.60 -15.67
C THR A 7 -23.56 4.91 -15.99
N GLY A 8 -22.81 5.56 -15.09
CA GLY A 8 -21.39 5.88 -15.29
C GLY A 8 -21.14 6.98 -16.33
N LEU A 9 -22.17 7.77 -16.69
CA LEU A 9 -22.08 8.85 -17.68
C LEU A 9 -21.93 10.22 -17.00
N SER A 10 -21.06 11.08 -17.55
CA SER A 10 -20.94 12.47 -17.10
C SER A 10 -22.21 13.27 -17.38
N THR A 11 -22.57 14.19 -16.47
CA THR A 11 -23.76 15.05 -16.60
C THR A 11 -23.67 15.95 -17.85
N LEU A 12 -22.45 16.41 -18.17
CA LEU A 12 -22.21 17.20 -19.38
C LEU A 12 -22.39 16.35 -20.64
N SER A 13 -21.92 15.10 -20.61
CA SER A 13 -22.07 14.15 -21.72
C SER A 13 -23.53 13.78 -21.96
N LEU A 14 -24.36 13.68 -20.92
CA LEU A 14 -25.81 13.49 -21.05
C LEU A 14 -26.52 14.69 -21.69
N ILE A 15 -26.15 15.91 -21.32
CA ILE A 15 -26.71 17.14 -21.90
C ILE A 15 -26.30 17.24 -23.37
N MET A 16 -25.02 17.01 -23.67
CA MET A 16 -24.49 17.06 -25.02
C MET A 16 -25.08 15.96 -25.92
N ALA A 17 -25.21 14.73 -25.41
CA ALA A 17 -25.88 13.64 -26.11
C ALA A 17 -27.36 13.97 -26.38
N ALA A 18 -28.08 14.50 -25.39
CA ALA A 18 -29.47 14.90 -25.57
C ALA A 18 -29.60 15.97 -26.66
N MET A 19 -28.75 16.99 -26.66
CA MET A 19 -28.74 18.01 -27.71
C MET A 19 -28.40 17.42 -29.09
N PHE A 20 -27.38 16.57 -29.17
CA PHE A 20 -26.93 15.95 -30.41
C PHE A 20 -27.99 15.02 -31.02
N TRP A 21 -28.52 14.06 -30.25
CA TRP A 21 -29.52 13.12 -30.73
C TRP A 21 -30.85 13.81 -31.05
N THR A 22 -31.24 14.83 -30.29
CA THR A 22 -32.41 15.66 -30.59
C THR A 22 -32.22 16.45 -31.89
N ALA A 23 -31.02 16.95 -32.20
CA ALA A 23 -30.76 17.64 -33.45
C ALA A 23 -30.88 16.72 -34.67
N ILE A 24 -30.52 15.44 -34.53
CA ILE A 24 -30.56 14.47 -35.64
C ILE A 24 -31.97 13.92 -35.85
N TRP A 25 -32.70 13.56 -34.78
CA TRP A 25 -33.97 12.83 -34.87
C TRP A 25 -35.16 13.50 -34.15
N GLY A 26 -35.02 14.76 -33.73
CA GLY A 26 -36.09 15.51 -33.08
C GLY A 26 -36.53 14.88 -31.75
N PRO A 27 -37.84 14.88 -31.42
CA PRO A 27 -38.34 14.32 -30.16
C PRO A 27 -38.04 12.84 -29.95
N ILE A 28 -37.93 12.06 -31.04
CA ILE A 28 -37.57 10.63 -30.97
C ILE A 28 -36.11 10.48 -30.53
N GLY A 29 -35.23 11.35 -31.02
CA GLY A 29 -33.82 11.41 -30.63
C GLY A 29 -33.63 11.73 -29.15
N LEU A 30 -34.47 12.58 -28.57
CA LEU A 30 -34.43 12.89 -27.14
C LEU A 30 -34.76 11.66 -26.27
N VAL A 31 -35.77 10.88 -26.66
CA VAL A 31 -36.20 9.67 -25.93
C VAL A 31 -35.13 8.57 -26.03
N LEU A 32 -34.48 8.44 -27.20
CA LEU A 32 -33.45 7.42 -27.43
C LEU A 32 -32.03 7.86 -27.03
N SER A 33 -31.85 9.12 -26.63
CA SER A 33 -30.53 9.69 -26.32
C SER A 33 -29.79 8.87 -25.24
N THR A 34 -30.45 8.63 -24.11
CA THR A 34 -29.85 7.91 -22.99
C THR A 34 -29.49 6.46 -23.34
N PRO A 35 -30.40 5.61 -23.88
CA PRO A 35 -30.04 4.23 -24.20
C PRO A 35 -28.96 4.11 -25.28
N ILE A 36 -28.96 4.98 -26.30
CA ILE A 36 -27.92 4.97 -27.34
C ILE A 36 -26.56 5.38 -26.76
N THR A 37 -26.53 6.40 -25.90
CA THR A 37 -25.29 6.87 -25.27
C THR A 37 -24.70 5.82 -24.32
N VAL A 38 -25.56 5.07 -23.61
CA VAL A 38 -25.13 3.94 -22.78
C VAL A 38 -24.58 2.79 -23.64
N VAL A 39 -25.20 2.48 -24.78
CA VAL A 39 -24.68 1.46 -25.71
C VAL A 39 -23.33 1.85 -26.28
N LEU A 40 -23.13 3.13 -26.62
CA LEU A 40 -21.84 3.65 -27.08
C LEU A 40 -20.76 3.59 -25.99
N LEU A 41 -21.12 3.89 -24.74
CA LEU A 41 -20.22 3.75 -23.60
C LEU A 41 -19.83 2.29 -23.37
N ALA A 42 -20.80 1.37 -23.36
CA ALA A 42 -20.57 -0.07 -23.19
C ALA A 42 -19.69 -0.64 -24.32
N LEU A 43 -19.86 -0.14 -25.55
CA LEU A 43 -19.01 -0.52 -26.68
C LEU A 43 -17.55 -0.07 -26.47
N GLY A 44 -17.33 1.10 -25.88
CA GLY A 44 -16.00 1.58 -25.49
C GLY A 44 -15.31 0.68 -24.46
N HIS A 45 -16.07 0.06 -23.56
CA HIS A 45 -15.55 -0.83 -22.53
C HIS A 45 -15.10 -2.21 -23.09
N HIS A 46 -15.73 -2.67 -24.18
CA HIS A 46 -15.41 -3.97 -24.79
C HIS A 46 -14.44 -3.91 -25.97
N LEU A 47 -14.25 -2.74 -26.59
CA LEU A 47 -13.39 -2.58 -27.77
C LEU A 47 -12.23 -1.61 -27.49
N PRO A 48 -10.96 -2.08 -27.47
CA PRO A 48 -9.82 -1.24 -27.11
C PRO A 48 -9.59 -0.04 -28.05
N GLN A 49 -10.07 -0.12 -29.31
CA GLN A 49 -10.01 0.99 -30.27
C GLN A 49 -11.01 2.11 -29.97
N LEU A 50 -12.05 1.84 -29.16
CA LEU A 50 -13.12 2.78 -28.84
C LEU A 50 -13.05 3.28 -27.39
N ARG A 51 -11.95 3.04 -26.67
CA ARG A 51 -11.72 3.57 -25.30
C ARG A 51 -11.83 5.09 -25.19
N PHE A 52 -11.66 5.83 -26.30
CA PHE A 52 -11.88 7.28 -26.28
C PHE A 52 -13.34 7.65 -25.91
N LEU A 53 -14.32 6.79 -26.22
CA LEU A 53 -15.73 7.00 -25.85
C LEU A 53 -15.93 6.93 -24.33
N GLU A 54 -15.12 6.13 -23.63
CA GLU A 54 -15.11 6.04 -22.16
C GLU A 54 -14.64 7.36 -21.55
N VAL A 55 -13.59 7.97 -22.11
CA VAL A 55 -13.06 9.26 -21.66
C VAL A 55 -14.03 10.42 -21.97
N LEU A 56 -14.73 10.36 -23.12
CA LEU A 56 -15.57 11.44 -23.63
C LEU A 56 -17.01 11.40 -23.06
N LEU A 57 -17.53 10.20 -22.76
CA LEU A 57 -18.89 9.98 -22.27
C LEU A 57 -18.93 9.57 -20.79
N GLY A 58 -17.86 8.96 -20.27
CA GLY A 58 -17.79 8.47 -18.90
C GLY A 58 -17.73 9.57 -17.85
N SER A 59 -18.06 9.20 -16.62
CA SER A 59 -17.90 10.04 -15.43
C SER A 59 -16.55 9.84 -14.73
N GLU A 60 -15.72 8.90 -15.21
CA GLU A 60 -14.35 8.74 -14.73
C GLU A 60 -13.54 9.99 -15.06
N ARG A 61 -12.75 10.47 -14.09
CA ARG A 61 -11.89 11.64 -14.28
C ARG A 61 -10.96 11.35 -15.45
N ALA A 62 -10.92 12.22 -16.46
CA ALA A 62 -10.27 11.98 -17.75
C ALA A 62 -8.76 11.65 -17.69
N LEU A 63 -8.11 11.84 -16.53
CA LEU A 63 -6.72 11.50 -16.26
C LEU A 63 -6.60 10.88 -14.87
N ASP A 64 -5.79 9.83 -14.78
CA ASP A 64 -5.36 9.24 -13.51
C ASP A 64 -4.55 10.25 -12.68
N GLU A 65 -4.53 10.06 -11.37
CA GLU A 65 -4.00 11.05 -10.44
C GLU A 65 -2.50 11.37 -10.64
N PRO A 66 -1.62 10.39 -10.91
CA PRO A 66 -0.22 10.67 -11.25
C PRO A 66 -0.07 11.57 -12.47
N THR A 67 -0.90 11.34 -13.50
CA THR A 67 -0.88 12.15 -14.73
C THR A 67 -1.41 13.56 -14.47
N ARG A 68 -2.46 13.72 -13.64
CA ARG A 68 -2.94 15.06 -13.24
C ARG A 68 -1.85 15.83 -12.51
N LEU A 69 -1.21 15.20 -11.52
CA LEU A 69 -0.12 15.85 -10.77
C LEU A 69 1.01 16.26 -11.72
N HIS A 70 1.44 15.35 -12.60
CA HIS A 70 2.47 15.65 -13.59
C HIS A 70 2.09 16.82 -14.52
N GLN A 71 0.85 16.89 -14.98
CA GLN A 71 0.38 18.00 -15.83
C GLN A 71 0.35 19.34 -15.09
N ARG A 72 -0.07 19.36 -13.82
CA ARG A 72 -0.06 20.59 -13.01
C ARG A 72 1.35 21.10 -12.76
N LEU A 73 2.25 20.18 -12.45
CA LEU A 73 3.67 20.47 -12.33
C LEU A 73 4.27 20.99 -13.64
N LEU A 74 3.94 20.39 -14.79
CA LEU A 74 4.36 20.89 -16.10
C LEU A 74 3.78 22.26 -16.44
N ALA A 75 2.53 22.52 -16.06
CA ALA A 75 1.87 23.81 -16.26
C ALA A 75 2.45 24.92 -15.37
N GLY A 76 3.15 24.55 -14.28
CA GLY A 76 3.59 25.49 -13.24
C GLY A 76 2.48 25.86 -12.26
N ASP A 77 1.39 25.08 -12.24
CA ASP A 77 0.25 25.24 -11.35
C ASP A 77 0.51 24.53 -10.02
N VAL A 78 1.45 25.09 -9.27
CA VAL A 78 1.97 24.47 -8.03
C VAL A 78 0.91 24.42 -6.93
N GLU A 79 0.06 25.45 -6.84
CA GLU A 79 -1.01 25.52 -5.85
C GLU A 79 -2.00 24.35 -6.01
N GLU A 80 -2.46 24.07 -7.23
CA GLU A 80 -3.37 22.95 -7.48
C GLU A 80 -2.65 21.60 -7.29
N ALA A 81 -1.34 21.52 -7.58
CA ALA A 81 -0.55 20.32 -7.31
C ALA A 81 -0.45 20.02 -5.81
N VAL A 82 -0.23 21.06 -4.99
CA VAL A 82 -0.24 20.97 -3.52
C VAL A 82 -1.62 20.56 -3.01
N GLU A 83 -2.69 21.18 -3.48
CA GLU A 83 -4.05 20.83 -3.07
C GLU A 83 -4.42 19.39 -3.47
N LEU A 84 -3.95 18.91 -4.63
CA LEU A 84 -4.12 17.52 -5.05
C LEU A 84 -3.38 16.57 -4.11
N ALA A 85 -2.16 16.92 -3.72
CA ALA A 85 -1.36 16.11 -2.80
C ALA A 85 -1.97 16.05 -1.41
N ALA A 86 -2.35 17.20 -0.84
CA ALA A 86 -2.99 17.29 0.47
C ALA A 86 -4.33 16.56 0.54
N ARG A 87 -5.11 16.54 -0.56
CA ARG A 87 -6.37 15.78 -0.61
C ARG A 87 -6.18 14.26 -0.68
N HIS A 88 -5.06 13.79 -1.20
CA HIS A 88 -4.76 12.37 -1.32
C HIS A 88 -4.04 11.83 -0.09
N ALA A 89 -3.20 12.64 0.56
CA ALA A 89 -2.64 12.29 1.85
C ALA A 89 -3.81 12.07 2.83
N ASP A 90 -4.06 10.81 3.16
CA ASP A 90 -5.17 10.38 4.03
C ASP A 90 -4.89 10.84 5.47
N GLY A 91 -5.09 12.14 5.76
CA GLY A 91 -5.05 12.77 7.09
C GLY A 91 -3.73 12.67 7.86
N ASP A 92 -3.35 11.46 8.26
CA ASP A 92 -2.26 11.18 9.20
C ASP A 92 -0.94 10.84 8.47
N SER A 93 -0.98 10.48 7.18
CA SER A 93 0.25 10.12 6.44
C SER A 93 0.22 10.44 4.93
N PRO A 94 1.30 11.06 4.39
CA PRO A 94 1.47 11.26 2.96
C PRO A 94 1.93 9.99 2.23
N ARG A 95 2.05 8.84 2.92
CA ARG A 95 2.59 7.59 2.37
C ARG A 95 1.85 7.11 1.12
N SER A 96 0.52 7.03 1.18
CA SER A 96 -0.35 6.65 0.06
C SER A 96 -0.14 7.57 -1.14
N PHE A 97 -0.01 8.88 -0.90
CA PHE A 97 0.27 9.85 -1.94
C PHE A 97 1.65 9.62 -2.57
N TYR A 98 2.70 9.48 -1.77
CA TYR A 98 4.05 9.29 -2.30
C TYR A 98 4.18 8.02 -3.13
N ASP A 99 3.70 6.89 -2.63
CA ASP A 99 3.85 5.59 -3.32
C ASP A 99 3.11 5.56 -4.66
N VAL A 100 1.85 6.02 -4.68
CA VAL A 100 0.97 5.89 -5.85
C VAL A 100 1.10 7.10 -6.79
N VAL A 101 0.96 8.30 -6.25
CA VAL A 101 0.81 9.54 -7.05
C VAL A 101 2.15 10.24 -7.27
N GLY A 102 2.93 10.44 -6.21
CA GLY A 102 4.21 11.15 -6.25
C GLY A 102 5.25 10.43 -7.11
N ILE A 103 5.57 9.17 -6.79
CA ILE A 103 6.49 8.33 -7.56
C ILE A 103 5.94 8.10 -8.98
N GLY A 104 4.63 7.96 -9.15
CA GLY A 104 3.98 7.86 -10.46
C GLY A 104 4.22 9.10 -11.34
N ALA A 105 4.05 10.30 -10.78
CA ALA A 105 4.29 11.55 -11.50
C ALA A 105 5.78 11.75 -11.85
N LEU A 106 6.70 11.34 -10.96
CA LEU A 106 8.14 11.36 -11.24
C LEU A 106 8.55 10.33 -12.31
N ARG A 107 7.88 9.18 -12.36
CA ARG A 107 8.05 8.16 -13.40
C ARG A 107 7.67 8.72 -14.78
N LEU A 108 6.53 9.43 -14.88
CA LEU A 108 6.12 10.16 -16.09
C LEU A 108 7.13 11.24 -16.47
N ALA A 109 7.61 12.01 -15.51
CA ALA A 109 8.62 13.05 -15.75
C ALA A 109 9.95 12.47 -16.25
N SER A 110 10.38 11.34 -15.69
CA SER A 110 11.60 10.66 -16.09
C SER A 110 11.49 10.05 -17.49
N SER A 111 10.35 9.48 -17.87
CA SER A 111 10.18 8.91 -19.22
C SER A 111 10.07 10.00 -20.29
N ALA A 112 9.48 11.15 -19.96
CA ALA A 112 9.43 12.32 -20.84
C ALA A 112 10.81 12.99 -21.05
N HIS A 113 11.76 12.75 -20.14
CA HIS A 113 13.11 13.32 -20.17
C HIS A 113 13.87 12.96 -21.46
N ASP A 114 13.75 11.72 -21.92
CA ASP A 114 14.50 11.19 -23.06
C ASP A 114 13.84 11.49 -24.41
N THR A 115 12.63 12.05 -24.42
CA THR A 115 11.79 12.16 -25.62
C THR A 115 11.38 13.59 -25.98
N VAL A 116 10.77 14.35 -25.06
CA VAL A 116 10.06 15.61 -25.40
C VAL A 116 10.33 16.76 -24.41
N ALA A 117 10.81 16.50 -23.19
CA ALA A 117 10.88 17.51 -22.15
C ALA A 117 11.99 18.58 -22.36
N THR A 118 11.62 19.86 -22.32
CA THR A 118 12.57 20.99 -22.32
C THR A 118 13.21 21.20 -20.94
N ALA A 119 14.28 21.98 -20.85
CA ALA A 119 14.89 22.34 -19.56
C ALA A 119 13.91 23.06 -18.62
N GLU A 120 13.04 23.91 -19.19
CA GLU A 120 12.00 24.61 -18.46
C GLU A 120 10.93 23.65 -17.92
N HIS A 121 10.49 22.67 -18.72
CA HIS A 121 9.58 21.62 -18.26
C HIS A 121 10.18 20.85 -17.07
N ARG A 122 11.46 20.49 -17.14
CA ARG A 122 12.15 19.79 -16.06
C ARG A 122 12.25 20.63 -14.80
N HIS A 123 12.59 21.92 -14.95
CA HIS A 123 12.67 22.82 -13.80
C HIS A 123 11.32 23.00 -13.11
N ARG A 124 10.24 23.19 -13.87
CA ARG A 124 8.89 23.31 -13.32
C ARG A 124 8.46 22.06 -12.56
N VAL A 125 8.73 20.87 -13.11
CA VAL A 125 8.42 19.61 -12.44
C VAL A 125 9.20 19.44 -11.14
N VAL A 126 10.51 19.71 -11.17
CA VAL A 126 11.35 19.56 -9.99
C VAL A 126 10.95 20.55 -8.91
N SER A 127 10.93 21.86 -9.22
CA SER A 127 10.60 22.91 -8.24
C SER A 127 9.17 22.81 -7.71
N GLY A 128 8.20 22.44 -8.56
CA GLY A 128 6.83 22.22 -8.11
C GLY A 128 6.72 21.00 -7.19
N MET A 129 7.44 19.91 -7.49
CA MET A 129 7.44 18.73 -6.61
C MET A 129 8.18 18.99 -5.30
N GLU A 130 9.27 19.76 -5.30
CA GLU A 130 9.94 20.21 -4.06
C GLU A 130 8.93 20.92 -3.15
N ARG A 131 8.11 21.83 -3.70
CA ARG A 131 7.08 22.52 -2.93
C ARG A 131 5.99 21.58 -2.40
N VAL A 132 5.57 20.61 -3.21
CA VAL A 132 4.61 19.57 -2.77
C VAL A 132 5.16 18.75 -1.61
N ILE A 133 6.42 18.31 -1.68
CA ILE A 133 7.06 17.55 -0.60
C ILE A 133 7.23 18.42 0.64
N GLU A 134 7.64 19.68 0.48
CA GLU A 134 7.78 20.65 1.57
C GLU A 134 6.46 20.84 2.33
N GLU A 135 5.36 21.13 1.62
CA GLU A 135 4.04 21.28 2.23
C GLU A 135 3.63 20.00 3.00
N LEU A 136 3.81 18.82 2.38
CA LEU A 136 3.45 17.57 3.05
C LEU A 136 4.32 17.29 4.29
N ARG A 137 5.59 17.72 4.30
CA ARG A 137 6.48 17.64 5.48
C ARG A 137 6.05 18.57 6.59
N GLU A 138 5.57 19.77 6.26
CA GLU A 138 5.06 20.72 7.25
C GLU A 138 3.76 20.21 7.89
N GLN A 139 2.90 19.54 7.10
CA GLN A 139 1.65 18.97 7.59
C GLN A 139 1.85 17.67 8.39
N HIS A 140 2.89 16.88 8.07
CA HIS A 140 3.13 15.57 8.68
C HIS A 140 4.54 15.54 9.27
N LEU A 141 4.67 15.98 10.52
CA LEU A 141 5.96 16.03 11.20
C LEU A 141 6.30 14.66 11.80
N PRO A 142 7.51 14.11 11.55
CA PRO A 142 7.96 12.90 12.22
C PRO A 142 8.24 13.16 13.71
N GLU A 143 8.39 12.08 14.48
CA GLU A 143 8.78 12.19 15.88
C GLU A 143 10.13 12.93 16.03
N PRO A 144 10.25 13.88 16.99
CA PRO A 144 11.49 14.59 17.22
C PRO A 144 12.58 13.67 17.79
N GLU A 145 13.84 13.87 17.36
CA GLU A 145 15.06 13.21 17.87
C GLU A 145 15.21 11.70 17.59
N LEU A 146 14.85 11.24 16.38
CA LEU A 146 15.19 9.89 15.95
C LEU A 146 16.70 9.73 15.66
N PRO A 147 17.37 8.66 16.16
CA PRO A 147 18.76 8.39 15.80
C PRO A 147 18.85 8.06 14.31
N VAL A 148 19.75 8.74 13.60
CA VAL A 148 19.89 8.57 12.15
C VAL A 148 20.59 7.24 11.86
N ARG A 149 19.82 6.25 11.39
CA ARG A 149 20.28 4.89 11.06
C ARG A 149 20.18 4.57 9.57
N ALA A 150 19.41 5.36 8.81
CA ALA A 150 19.24 5.20 7.37
C ALA A 150 19.68 6.45 6.58
N ALA A 151 20.12 6.25 5.34
CA ALA A 151 20.38 7.35 4.42
C ALA A 151 19.74 7.10 3.05
N CYS A 152 19.04 8.10 2.51
CA CYS A 152 18.40 8.04 1.19
C CYS A 152 19.18 8.90 0.19
N LEU A 153 19.52 8.33 -0.97
CA LEU A 153 20.35 8.96 -1.99
C LEU A 153 19.66 8.90 -3.36
N GLY A 154 19.62 10.05 -4.04
CA GLY A 154 19.27 10.11 -5.46
C GLY A 154 20.44 9.63 -6.33
N GLY A 155 20.17 8.75 -7.28
CA GLY A 155 21.20 8.04 -8.04
C GLY A 155 21.80 8.77 -9.24
N ARG A 156 21.07 9.71 -9.88
CA ARG A 156 21.55 10.36 -11.11
C ARG A 156 20.99 11.77 -11.33
N TRP A 157 19.68 11.95 -11.17
CA TRP A 157 18.96 13.15 -11.56
C TRP A 157 18.17 13.77 -10.40
N ALA A 158 17.71 15.02 -10.59
CA ALA A 158 16.89 15.71 -9.60
C ALA A 158 15.62 14.92 -9.23
N VAL A 159 15.01 14.20 -10.18
CA VAL A 159 13.86 13.32 -9.88
C VAL A 159 14.21 12.17 -8.94
N ASP A 160 15.44 11.65 -9.00
CA ASP A 160 15.90 10.61 -8.07
C ASP A 160 16.07 11.18 -6.66
N ALA A 161 16.54 12.42 -6.56
CA ALA A 161 16.69 13.13 -5.30
C ALA A 161 15.33 13.41 -4.64
N LEU A 162 14.31 13.77 -5.43
CA LEU A 162 12.94 13.94 -4.94
C LEU A 162 12.37 12.62 -4.39
N ALA A 163 12.60 11.49 -5.08
CA ALA A 163 12.17 10.20 -4.54
C ALA A 163 12.95 9.78 -3.29
N ALA A 164 14.24 10.12 -3.20
CA ALA A 164 15.02 9.91 -1.98
C ALA A 164 14.49 10.76 -0.81
N ASP A 165 14.03 11.98 -1.11
CA ASP A 165 13.41 12.87 -0.13
C ASP A 165 12.07 12.32 0.38
N MET A 166 11.19 11.89 -0.54
CA MET A 166 9.95 11.19 -0.19
C MET A 166 10.20 9.94 0.66
N ALA A 167 11.20 9.12 0.30
CA ALA A 167 11.58 7.94 1.05
C ALA A 167 12.08 8.26 2.46
N ALA A 168 12.95 9.26 2.62
CA ALA A 168 13.41 9.69 3.93
C ALA A 168 12.26 10.21 4.80
N HIS A 169 11.30 10.92 4.20
CA HIS A 169 10.11 11.38 4.90
C HIS A 169 9.28 10.21 5.45
N VAL A 170 8.94 9.22 4.61
CA VAL A 170 8.17 8.05 5.04
C VAL A 170 8.91 7.24 6.10
N LEU A 171 10.23 7.05 5.95
CA LEU A 171 11.02 6.38 6.97
C LEU A 171 10.93 7.10 8.32
N ALA A 172 11.01 8.44 8.32
CA ALA A 172 10.94 9.23 9.55
C ALA A 172 9.56 9.16 10.23
N LEU A 173 8.48 9.16 9.44
CA LEU A 173 7.11 8.99 9.95
C LEU A 173 6.91 7.59 10.58
N GLU A 174 7.65 6.59 10.10
CA GLU A 174 7.62 5.21 10.61
C GLU A 174 8.66 4.97 11.73
N GLY A 175 9.15 6.04 12.38
CA GLY A 175 10.08 5.97 13.51
C GLY A 175 11.53 5.63 13.14
N ILE A 176 11.89 5.69 11.85
CA ILE A 176 13.26 5.45 11.38
C ILE A 176 13.95 6.77 11.08
N GLY A 177 14.89 7.15 11.95
CA GLY A 177 15.74 8.31 11.71
C GLY A 177 16.53 8.12 10.41
N SER A 178 16.29 9.02 9.44
CA SER A 178 16.93 8.96 8.14
C SER A 178 17.41 10.34 7.69
N LYS A 179 18.48 10.37 6.89
CA LYS A 179 18.96 11.60 6.25
C LYS A 179 18.94 11.49 4.73
N VAL A 180 18.57 12.57 4.06
CA VAL A 180 18.70 12.69 2.62
C VAL A 180 20.11 13.16 2.31
N VAL A 181 20.84 12.39 1.51
CA VAL A 181 22.15 12.84 1.00
C VAL A 181 21.99 13.23 -0.45
N GLN A 182 22.07 14.54 -0.70
CA GLN A 182 22.06 15.12 -2.02
C GLN A 182 23.40 14.84 -2.69
N VAL A 183 23.49 13.71 -3.38
CA VAL A 183 24.67 13.42 -4.20
C VAL A 183 24.41 13.91 -5.61
N GLY A 184 24.65 15.20 -5.84
CA GLY A 184 24.77 15.72 -7.20
C GLY A 184 25.74 14.84 -8.00
N ILE A 185 25.40 14.59 -9.27
CA ILE A 185 26.09 13.74 -10.27
C ILE A 185 27.34 13.08 -9.67
N LEU A 186 27.20 11.84 -9.18
CA LEU A 186 28.19 11.11 -8.38
C LEU A 186 29.58 11.08 -9.01
N SER A 187 30.33 12.13 -8.75
CA SER A 187 31.76 12.19 -8.98
C SER A 187 32.45 11.40 -7.88
N SER A 188 33.68 10.96 -8.14
CA SER A 188 34.54 10.35 -7.13
C SER A 188 34.82 11.27 -5.94
N GLU A 189 34.70 12.58 -6.12
CA GLU A 189 34.98 13.61 -5.12
C GLU A 189 33.80 13.78 -4.15
N SER A 190 32.56 13.77 -4.67
CA SER A 190 31.33 13.82 -3.86
C SER A 190 31.19 12.61 -2.93
N LEU A 191 31.65 11.43 -3.37
CA LEU A 191 31.68 10.21 -2.54
C LEU A 191 32.68 10.27 -1.39
N ALA A 192 33.72 11.11 -1.47
CA ALA A 192 34.71 11.25 -0.40
C ALA A 192 34.19 12.10 0.77
N LEU A 193 33.20 12.96 0.51
CA LEU A 193 32.55 13.85 1.48
C LEU A 193 31.31 13.22 2.12
N LEU A 194 30.91 12.02 1.67
CA LEU A 194 29.80 11.27 2.23
C LEU A 194 30.17 10.77 3.62
N ASP A 195 29.56 11.39 4.63
CA ASP A 195 29.56 10.88 5.98
C ASP A 195 28.40 9.88 6.14
N LEU A 196 28.74 8.61 6.28
CA LEU A 196 27.80 7.52 6.55
C LEU A 196 28.14 6.84 7.89
N GLU A 197 28.83 7.52 8.80
CA GLU A 197 29.06 7.01 10.14
C GLU A 197 27.72 6.86 10.89
N GLY A 198 27.54 5.74 11.58
CA GLY A 198 26.28 5.38 12.25
C GLY A 198 25.14 4.96 11.32
N ILE A 199 25.31 5.03 9.99
CA ILE A 199 24.32 4.56 9.03
C ILE A 199 24.46 3.04 8.82
N GLU A 200 23.35 2.34 8.97
CA GLU A 200 23.25 0.89 8.80
C GLU A 200 22.67 0.53 7.44
N VAL A 201 21.69 1.32 6.98
CA VAL A 201 20.96 1.07 5.72
C VAL A 201 21.06 2.27 4.78
N VAL A 202 21.39 2.02 3.52
CA VAL A 202 21.40 3.02 2.44
C VAL A 202 20.35 2.67 1.39
N CYS A 203 19.46 3.62 1.11
CA CYS A 203 18.47 3.55 0.06
C CYS A 203 18.98 4.31 -1.16
N LEU A 204 19.19 3.61 -2.29
CA LEU A 204 19.60 4.23 -3.55
C LEU A 204 18.40 4.30 -4.51
N CYS A 205 17.92 5.52 -4.78
CA CYS A 205 16.75 5.77 -5.62
C CYS A 205 17.14 6.03 -7.07
N TYR A 206 16.48 5.33 -8.01
CA TYR A 206 16.71 5.49 -9.46
C TYR A 206 15.41 5.45 -10.26
N PHE A 207 15.23 6.46 -11.10
CA PHE A 207 14.36 6.42 -12.26
C PHE A 207 15.18 6.03 -13.50
N SER A 208 15.27 4.74 -13.78
CA SER A 208 15.91 4.21 -14.99
C SER A 208 15.30 2.87 -15.40
N PRO A 209 15.09 2.62 -16.71
CA PRO A 209 14.65 1.32 -17.19
C PRO A 209 15.72 0.23 -17.02
N ASP A 210 17.01 0.61 -17.00
CA ASP A 210 18.15 -0.28 -16.67
C ASP A 210 18.90 0.26 -15.43
N PRO A 211 18.36 0.06 -14.21
CA PRO A 211 19.01 0.50 -12.98
C PRO A 211 20.31 -0.27 -12.73
N ALA A 212 20.47 -1.47 -13.30
CA ALA A 212 21.55 -2.38 -12.94
C ALA A 212 22.93 -1.82 -13.31
N THR A 213 23.04 -1.16 -14.45
CA THR A 213 24.31 -0.57 -14.91
C THR A 213 24.78 0.55 -13.98
N LEU A 214 23.88 1.47 -13.60
CA LEU A 214 24.20 2.63 -12.77
C LEU A 214 24.37 2.25 -11.30
N ALA A 215 23.43 1.47 -10.76
CA ALA A 215 23.43 1.08 -9.36
C ALA A 215 24.64 0.21 -9.01
N ARG A 216 25.05 -0.71 -9.88
CA ARG A 216 26.17 -1.63 -9.63
C ARG A 216 27.47 -0.90 -9.33
N TYR A 217 27.74 0.20 -10.03
CA TYR A 217 28.93 0.99 -9.81
C TYR A 217 28.96 1.64 -8.42
N LEU A 218 27.85 2.27 -8.00
CA LEU A 218 27.75 2.90 -6.69
C LEU A 218 27.75 1.89 -5.54
N VAL A 219 26.95 0.83 -5.68
CA VAL A 219 26.87 -0.26 -4.70
C VAL A 219 28.26 -0.83 -4.42
N ARG A 220 29.03 -1.14 -5.48
CA ARG A 220 30.41 -1.63 -5.34
C ARG A 220 31.32 -0.63 -4.64
N ARG A 221 31.18 0.67 -4.92
CA ARG A 221 32.00 1.72 -4.28
C ARG A 221 31.65 1.90 -2.81
N LEU A 222 30.37 1.93 -2.48
CA LEU A 222 29.87 2.04 -1.10
C LEU A 222 30.32 0.82 -0.29
N LYS A 223 30.07 -0.41 -0.77
CA LYS A 223 30.50 -1.63 -0.07
C LYS A 223 32.03 -1.76 0.06
N ARG A 224 32.82 -1.18 -0.86
CA ARG A 224 34.28 -1.15 -0.73
C ARG A 224 34.74 -0.26 0.43
N ARG A 225 34.03 0.82 0.72
CA ARG A 225 34.39 1.78 1.78
C ARG A 225 33.71 1.43 3.12
N TRP A 226 32.47 0.97 3.06
CA TRP A 226 31.65 0.53 4.20
C TRP A 226 31.11 -0.89 3.93
N PRO A 227 31.90 -1.94 4.23
CA PRO A 227 31.52 -3.33 3.92
C PRO A 227 30.29 -3.85 4.67
N GLN A 228 29.98 -3.25 5.81
CA GLN A 228 28.86 -3.65 6.68
C GLN A 228 27.53 -2.99 6.28
N LEU A 229 27.57 -2.00 5.39
CA LEU A 229 26.41 -1.23 4.97
C LEU A 229 25.43 -2.12 4.20
N GLN A 230 24.18 -2.11 4.62
CA GLN A 230 23.09 -2.73 3.88
C GLN A 230 22.58 -1.76 2.83
N ILE A 231 22.52 -2.17 1.56
CA ILE A 231 22.13 -1.31 0.45
C ILE A 231 20.85 -1.83 -0.20
N VAL A 232 19.79 -1.02 -0.15
CA VAL A 232 18.52 -1.26 -0.84
C VAL A 232 18.46 -0.35 -2.07
N VAL A 233 18.26 -0.93 -3.25
CA VAL A 233 18.12 -0.17 -4.49
C VAL A 233 16.64 -0.05 -4.84
N ALA A 234 16.13 1.18 -4.82
CA ALA A 234 14.77 1.50 -5.27
C ALA A 234 14.79 1.86 -6.76
N ALA A 235 14.35 0.92 -7.59
CA ALA A 235 14.33 1.04 -9.03
C ALA A 235 12.92 1.33 -9.53
N TRP A 236 12.53 2.60 -9.44
CA TRP A 236 11.16 3.04 -9.67
C TRP A 236 10.65 2.72 -11.08
N ASN A 237 11.50 2.74 -12.10
CA ASN A 237 11.11 2.46 -13.49
C ASN A 237 11.37 1.02 -13.94
N TYR A 238 11.83 0.16 -13.04
CA TYR A 238 12.21 -1.19 -13.40
C TYR A 238 10.98 -2.09 -13.53
N GLN A 239 10.77 -2.60 -14.73
CA GLN A 239 9.82 -3.69 -15.00
C GLN A 239 10.62 -4.82 -15.65
N PRO A 240 10.86 -5.94 -14.94
CA PRO A 240 11.59 -7.05 -15.52
C PRO A 240 10.78 -7.68 -16.66
N GLU A 241 11.35 -7.74 -17.87
CA GLU A 241 10.74 -8.45 -19.01
C GLU A 241 10.63 -9.97 -18.76
N ALA A 242 11.53 -10.51 -17.92
CA ALA A 242 11.51 -11.89 -17.45
C ALA A 242 11.87 -11.94 -15.95
N PRO A 243 11.27 -12.85 -15.16
CA PRO A 243 11.60 -13.00 -13.74
C PRO A 243 13.04 -13.47 -13.59
N LEU A 244 13.95 -12.53 -13.31
CA LEU A 244 15.31 -12.84 -12.87
C LEU A 244 15.26 -13.51 -11.49
N ALA A 245 16.01 -14.60 -11.32
CA ALA A 245 16.03 -15.34 -10.05
C ALA A 245 16.60 -14.52 -8.87
N ASP A 246 17.51 -13.56 -9.16
CA ASP A 246 18.08 -12.64 -8.18
C ASP A 246 18.60 -11.32 -8.83
N PRO A 247 17.72 -10.33 -9.03
CA PRO A 247 18.12 -9.05 -9.63
C PRO A 247 18.94 -8.17 -8.66
N ALA A 248 18.81 -8.34 -7.34
CA ALA A 248 19.59 -7.60 -6.34
C ALA A 248 21.06 -8.06 -6.33
N GLY A 249 21.29 -9.38 -6.32
CA GLY A 249 22.63 -9.96 -6.37
C GLY A 249 23.40 -9.60 -7.66
N ALA A 250 22.71 -9.46 -8.79
CA ALA A 250 23.32 -9.00 -10.05
C ALA A 250 23.89 -7.56 -9.98
N ILE A 251 23.38 -6.74 -9.06
CA ILE A 251 23.83 -5.38 -8.80
C ILE A 251 24.86 -5.37 -7.64
N GLY A 252 24.83 -6.39 -6.79
CA GLY A 252 25.59 -6.48 -5.54
C GLY A 252 24.89 -5.81 -4.35
N ALA A 253 23.62 -5.43 -4.54
CA ALA A 253 22.78 -4.82 -3.52
C ALA A 253 22.17 -5.90 -2.63
N ASP A 254 21.76 -5.53 -1.43
CA ASP A 254 21.13 -6.44 -0.47
C ASP A 254 19.63 -6.60 -0.76
N ALA A 255 19.01 -5.62 -1.41
CA ALA A 255 17.65 -5.72 -1.96
C ALA A 255 17.46 -4.81 -3.18
N LEU A 256 16.47 -5.16 -4.00
CA LEU A 256 15.93 -4.35 -5.09
C LEU A 256 14.42 -4.22 -4.86
N VAL A 257 13.89 -3.00 -4.94
CA VAL A 257 12.46 -2.69 -4.73
C VAL A 257 11.93 -1.80 -5.85
N THR A 258 10.62 -1.79 -6.03
CA THR A 258 9.92 -1.04 -7.08
C THR A 258 8.82 -0.12 -6.56
N SER A 259 8.46 -0.25 -5.28
CA SER A 259 7.54 0.63 -4.56
C SER A 259 8.15 1.14 -3.25
N LEU A 260 7.58 2.22 -2.74
CA LEU A 260 7.98 2.86 -1.49
C LEU A 260 7.61 1.97 -0.30
N ASP A 261 6.51 1.24 -0.40
CA ASP A 261 6.10 0.23 0.58
C ASP A 261 7.10 -0.92 0.68
N GLU A 262 7.58 -1.43 -0.46
CA GLU A 262 8.64 -2.43 -0.48
C GLU A 262 9.95 -1.87 0.09
N LEU A 263 10.28 -0.61 -0.20
CA LEU A 263 11.47 0.06 0.34
C LEU A 263 11.41 0.11 1.87
N LEU A 264 10.32 0.64 2.43
CA LEU A 264 10.09 0.74 3.87
C LEU A 264 10.22 -0.63 4.53
N ALA A 265 9.55 -1.65 3.98
CA ALA A 265 9.60 -3.02 4.45
C ALA A 265 11.03 -3.60 4.49
N GLN A 266 11.82 -3.35 3.45
CA GLN A 266 13.21 -3.84 3.37
C GLN A 266 14.14 -3.13 4.35
N VAL A 267 13.94 -1.82 4.57
CA VAL A 267 14.72 -1.03 5.53
C VAL A 267 14.40 -1.48 6.95
N GLN A 268 13.12 -1.55 7.31
CA GLN A 268 12.65 -2.04 8.61
C GLN A 268 13.19 -3.43 8.92
N SER A 269 13.10 -4.38 7.96
CA SER A 269 13.67 -5.72 8.13
C SER A 269 15.18 -5.69 8.40
N ARG A 270 15.95 -4.85 7.69
CA ARG A 270 17.41 -4.76 7.88
C ARG A 270 17.82 -4.15 9.21
N LEU A 271 17.12 -3.10 9.65
CA LEU A 271 17.36 -2.50 10.95
C LEU A 271 17.01 -3.50 12.06
N ALA A 272 15.90 -4.23 11.94
CA ALA A 272 15.56 -5.30 12.87
C ALA A 272 16.65 -6.39 12.92
N HIS A 273 17.19 -6.81 11.78
CA HIS A 273 18.30 -7.77 11.72
C HIS A 273 19.57 -7.24 12.41
N ALA A 274 19.88 -5.94 12.22
CA ALA A 274 20.99 -5.29 12.90
C ALA A 274 20.79 -5.25 14.42
N ASP A 275 19.54 -5.10 14.87
CA ASP A 275 19.14 -5.14 16.28
C ASP A 275 19.02 -6.58 16.84
N GLY A 276 19.38 -7.61 16.06
CA GLY A 276 19.37 -9.02 16.47
C GLY A 276 18.03 -9.75 16.31
N THR A 277 17.03 -9.12 15.68
CA THR A 277 15.72 -9.72 15.38
C THR A 277 15.61 -9.98 13.87
N PRO A 278 15.74 -11.23 13.38
CA PRO A 278 15.89 -11.50 11.95
C PRO A 278 14.57 -11.42 11.17
N TYR A 279 13.56 -10.74 11.68
CA TYR A 279 12.27 -10.52 11.03
C TYR A 279 11.70 -9.20 11.52
N LEU A 280 10.76 -8.64 10.79
CA LEU A 280 10.08 -7.43 11.20
C LEU A 280 8.97 -7.78 12.21
N PRO A 281 9.07 -7.37 13.49
CA PRO A 281 7.98 -7.57 14.43
C PRO A 281 6.76 -6.73 14.04
N ALA A 282 5.57 -7.20 14.42
CA ALA A 282 4.34 -6.43 14.23
C ALA A 282 4.43 -5.07 14.95
N PRO A 283 4.22 -3.94 14.25
CA PRO A 283 4.23 -2.62 14.87
C PRO A 283 3.09 -2.45 15.89
N VAL A 284 3.27 -1.48 16.79
CA VAL A 284 2.19 -1.00 17.66
C VAL A 284 1.47 0.14 16.93
N PRO A 285 0.14 0.07 16.72
CA PRO A 285 -0.66 1.13 16.12
C PRO A 285 -0.56 2.42 16.93
N GLU A 286 -0.60 3.57 16.25
CA GLU A 286 -0.49 4.90 16.85
C GLU A 286 -1.54 5.17 17.95
N HIS A 287 -2.74 4.61 17.81
CA HIS A 287 -3.85 4.77 18.76
C HIS A 287 -4.16 3.49 19.55
N GLU A 288 -3.13 2.73 19.93
CA GLU A 288 -3.28 1.42 20.57
C GLU A 288 -4.20 1.43 21.79
N ALA A 289 -4.10 2.43 22.67
CA ALA A 289 -4.95 2.51 23.87
C ALA A 289 -6.44 2.63 23.52
N ALA A 290 -6.79 3.44 22.51
CA ALA A 290 -8.16 3.60 22.04
C ALA A 290 -8.64 2.32 21.34
N ARG A 291 -7.80 1.70 20.51
CA ARG A 291 -8.08 0.43 19.83
C ARG A 291 -8.34 -0.71 20.83
N LEU A 292 -7.55 -0.82 21.90
CA LEU A 292 -7.76 -1.81 22.96
C LEU A 292 -9.07 -1.59 23.70
N GLN A 293 -9.43 -0.34 23.99
CA GLN A 293 -10.74 -0.01 24.56
C GLN A 293 -11.88 -0.39 23.61
N ALA A 294 -11.72 -0.12 22.31
CA ALA A 294 -12.68 -0.50 21.28
C ALA A 294 -12.85 -2.02 21.19
N LEU A 295 -11.74 -2.78 21.24
CA LEU A 295 -11.77 -4.24 21.25
C LEU A 295 -12.56 -4.76 22.46
N GLN A 296 -12.26 -4.27 23.67
CA GLN A 296 -12.97 -4.67 24.90
C GLN A 296 -14.45 -4.28 24.86
N GLY A 297 -14.78 -3.10 24.33
CA GLY A 297 -16.16 -2.60 24.23
C GLY A 297 -16.98 -3.16 23.05
N SER A 298 -16.34 -3.82 22.09
CA SER A 298 -16.99 -4.31 20.86
C SER A 298 -17.93 -5.49 21.11
N GLY A 299 -17.63 -6.32 22.12
CA GLY A 299 -18.25 -7.64 22.31
C GLY A 299 -17.67 -8.75 21.43
N ALA A 300 -16.61 -8.48 20.65
CA ALA A 300 -16.00 -9.47 19.77
C ALA A 300 -15.30 -10.63 20.51
N LEU A 301 -14.90 -10.40 21.77
CA LEU A 301 -14.27 -11.41 22.64
C LEU A 301 -15.28 -12.39 23.27
N ASP A 302 -16.58 -12.24 23.01
CA ASP A 302 -17.63 -13.12 23.56
C ASP A 302 -17.45 -14.56 23.06
N GLU A 303 -17.31 -15.51 23.98
CA GLU A 303 -17.16 -16.94 23.67
C GLU A 303 -18.36 -17.52 22.90
N ALA A 304 -19.56 -16.96 23.07
CA ALA A 304 -20.74 -17.36 22.32
C ALA A 304 -20.61 -17.11 20.81
N LEU A 305 -19.67 -16.26 20.38
CA LEU A 305 -19.39 -16.01 18.97
C LEU A 305 -18.51 -17.08 18.33
N ARG A 306 -17.78 -17.90 19.09
CA ARG A 306 -16.81 -18.88 18.54
C ARG A 306 -17.41 -19.75 17.44
N GLY A 307 -18.56 -20.38 17.70
CA GLY A 307 -19.22 -21.24 16.70
C GLY A 307 -19.68 -20.50 15.43
N ARG A 308 -20.03 -19.21 15.55
CA ARG A 308 -20.35 -18.36 14.39
C ARG A 308 -19.08 -17.99 13.62
N PHE A 309 -18.02 -17.64 14.33
CA PHE A 309 -16.73 -17.33 13.74
C PHE A 309 -16.12 -18.53 13.01
N ASP A 310 -16.16 -19.73 13.61
CA ASP A 310 -15.74 -20.96 12.94
C ASP A 310 -16.50 -21.21 11.64
N ALA A 311 -17.81 -20.97 11.62
CA ALA A 311 -18.63 -21.13 10.42
C ALA A 311 -18.25 -20.13 9.31
N ILE A 312 -17.97 -18.88 9.67
CA ILE A 312 -17.52 -17.84 8.72
C ILE A 312 -16.11 -18.15 8.22
N ALA A 313 -15.19 -18.55 9.12
CA ALA A 313 -13.84 -18.94 8.76
C ALA A 313 -13.86 -20.13 7.78
N ARG A 314 -14.66 -21.17 8.06
CA ARG A 314 -14.83 -22.29 7.13
C ARG A 314 -15.35 -21.85 5.76
N ARG A 315 -16.34 -20.96 5.72
CA ARG A 315 -16.83 -20.40 4.45
C ARG A 315 -15.72 -19.66 3.69
N ALA A 316 -14.89 -18.87 4.38
CA ALA A 316 -13.75 -18.21 3.75
C ALA A 316 -12.76 -19.24 3.18
N ALA A 317 -12.39 -20.27 3.94
CA ALA A 317 -11.54 -21.35 3.47
C ALA A 317 -12.10 -22.02 2.19
N GLU A 318 -13.40 -22.34 2.18
CA GLU A 318 -14.08 -22.97 1.03
C GLU A 318 -14.14 -22.05 -0.20
N VAL A 319 -14.48 -20.77 -0.01
CA VAL A 319 -14.63 -19.79 -1.11
C VAL A 319 -13.29 -19.53 -1.82
N PHE A 320 -12.19 -19.51 -1.06
CA PHE A 320 -10.86 -19.20 -1.58
C PHE A 320 -10.00 -20.46 -1.85
N ASP A 321 -10.59 -21.65 -1.72
CA ASP A 321 -9.90 -22.94 -1.87
C ASP A 321 -8.60 -23.00 -1.05
N CYS A 322 -8.64 -22.44 0.17
CA CYS A 322 -7.52 -22.39 1.09
C CYS A 322 -7.73 -23.37 2.24
N PRO A 323 -6.71 -24.13 2.66
CA PRO A 323 -6.85 -25.16 3.68
C PRO A 323 -7.10 -24.59 5.08
N THR A 324 -6.76 -23.32 5.31
CA THR A 324 -6.90 -22.69 6.62
C THR A 324 -7.42 -21.26 6.48
N ALA A 325 -8.41 -20.95 7.29
CA ALA A 325 -8.87 -19.59 7.51
C ALA A 325 -9.14 -19.39 9.00
N ARG A 326 -8.83 -18.20 9.52
CA ARG A 326 -8.92 -17.86 10.93
C ARG A 326 -9.49 -16.49 11.16
N ILE A 327 -10.25 -16.34 12.23
CA ILE A 327 -10.67 -15.07 12.80
C ILE A 327 -9.87 -14.88 14.08
N SER A 328 -9.06 -13.84 14.13
CA SER A 328 -8.17 -13.60 15.26
C SER A 328 -8.30 -12.16 15.74
N LEU A 329 -8.42 -11.96 17.06
CA LEU A 329 -8.46 -10.65 17.69
C LEU A 329 -7.08 -10.31 18.23
N VAL A 330 -6.62 -9.08 18.03
CA VAL A 330 -5.27 -8.65 18.44
C VAL A 330 -5.38 -7.91 19.77
N ALA A 331 -4.95 -8.54 20.85
CA ALA A 331 -4.82 -7.91 22.17
C ALA A 331 -3.50 -7.13 22.27
N GLU A 332 -3.15 -6.67 23.47
CA GLU A 332 -1.98 -5.82 23.71
C GLU A 332 -0.68 -6.50 23.25
N ASP A 333 -0.41 -7.70 23.76
CA ASP A 333 0.83 -8.46 23.55
C ASP A 333 0.62 -9.79 22.81
N GLN A 334 -0.63 -10.17 22.54
CA GLN A 334 -0.98 -11.48 21.97
C GLN A 334 -2.12 -11.44 20.96
N LEU A 335 -2.12 -12.41 20.06
CA LEU A 335 -3.19 -12.75 19.15
C LEU A 335 -4.08 -13.83 19.79
N LEU A 336 -5.38 -13.57 19.82
CA LEU A 336 -6.41 -14.49 20.31
C LEU A 336 -7.16 -15.07 19.11
N VAL A 337 -6.95 -16.35 18.80
CA VAL A 337 -7.72 -17.03 17.75
C VAL A 337 -9.12 -17.32 18.29
N HIS A 338 -10.14 -16.71 17.66
CA HIS A 338 -11.53 -16.81 18.08
C HIS A 338 -12.42 -17.52 17.06
N GLY A 339 -11.91 -17.80 15.86
CA GLY A 339 -12.52 -18.73 14.92
C GLY A 339 -11.47 -19.44 14.07
N ASP A 340 -11.67 -20.72 13.82
CA ASP A 340 -10.80 -21.55 12.97
C ASP A 340 -11.65 -22.45 12.06
N ALA A 341 -11.39 -22.37 10.75
CA ALA A 341 -12.06 -23.21 9.74
C ALA A 341 -11.96 -24.71 10.06
N MET A 342 -10.85 -25.15 10.66
CA MET A 342 -10.59 -26.56 11.00
C MET A 342 -11.30 -26.99 12.29
N ALA A 343 -11.75 -26.05 13.12
CA ALA A 343 -12.52 -26.31 14.34
C ALA A 343 -14.03 -26.36 14.07
N ALA A 344 -14.50 -25.88 12.92
CA ALA A 344 -15.91 -25.70 12.61
C ALA A 344 -16.72 -27.01 12.67
N GLY A 345 -17.61 -27.11 13.67
CA GLY A 345 -18.44 -28.30 13.92
C GLY A 345 -17.86 -29.28 14.94
N ARG A 346 -16.73 -28.95 15.59
CA ARG A 346 -16.26 -29.62 16.81
C ARG A 346 -16.94 -29.01 18.03
N ALA A 347 -17.12 -29.81 19.09
CA ALA A 347 -17.52 -29.26 20.39
C ALA A 347 -16.41 -28.33 20.88
N ASP A 348 -16.78 -27.17 21.42
CA ASP A 348 -15.81 -26.23 22.00
C ASP A 348 -14.99 -26.97 23.05
N SER A 349 -13.67 -27.03 22.85
CA SER A 349 -12.79 -27.78 23.74
C SER A 349 -12.66 -27.14 25.13
N GLY A 350 -13.21 -25.93 25.31
CA GLY A 350 -13.28 -25.21 26.58
C GLY A 350 -11.93 -24.68 27.07
N ALA A 351 -10.81 -25.16 26.54
CA ALA A 351 -9.48 -24.63 26.80
C ALA A 351 -9.15 -23.54 25.78
N PRO A 352 -8.78 -22.32 26.20
CA PRO A 352 -8.20 -21.33 25.30
C PRO A 352 -6.93 -21.89 24.68
N GLU A 353 -6.78 -21.80 23.36
CA GLU A 353 -5.47 -21.99 22.75
C GLU A 353 -4.51 -20.93 23.33
N PRO A 354 -3.24 -21.27 23.60
CA PRO A 354 -2.25 -20.29 24.02
C PRO A 354 -2.19 -19.16 22.99
N GLY A 355 -2.29 -17.91 23.45
CA GLY A 355 -2.17 -16.75 22.57
C GLY A 355 -0.82 -16.75 21.85
N VAL A 356 -0.83 -16.29 20.60
CA VAL A 356 0.41 -16.13 19.83
C VAL A 356 0.99 -14.75 20.13
N PRO A 357 2.28 -14.61 20.48
CA PRO A 357 2.87 -13.29 20.69
C PRO A 357 2.64 -12.37 19.50
N ARG A 358 2.08 -11.18 19.75
CA ARG A 358 1.70 -10.22 18.71
C ARG A 358 2.86 -9.90 17.77
N ALA A 359 4.06 -9.69 18.33
CA ALA A 359 5.27 -9.38 17.60
C ALA A 359 5.62 -10.44 16.53
N LEU A 360 5.18 -11.70 16.70
CA LEU A 360 5.41 -12.79 15.75
C LEU A 360 4.29 -12.92 14.69
N SER A 361 3.18 -12.21 14.86
CA SER A 361 1.96 -12.44 14.08
C SER A 361 1.87 -11.56 12.84
N LEU A 362 1.52 -12.16 11.69
CA LEU A 362 1.17 -11.41 10.47
C LEU A 362 -0.10 -10.58 10.67
N CYS A 363 -1.02 -11.05 11.52
CA CYS A 363 -2.24 -10.33 11.89
C CYS A 363 -1.95 -9.00 12.60
N GLY A 364 -0.88 -8.94 13.40
CA GLY A 364 -0.44 -7.71 14.04
C GLY A 364 -0.08 -6.62 13.04
N HIS A 365 0.51 -6.97 11.88
CA HIS A 365 0.81 -6.01 10.81
C HIS A 365 -0.47 -5.48 10.14
N VAL A 366 -1.48 -6.33 9.93
CA VAL A 366 -2.80 -5.91 9.40
C VAL A 366 -3.49 -4.94 10.36
N VAL A 367 -3.47 -5.25 11.66
CA VAL A 367 -4.08 -4.38 12.68
C VAL A 367 -3.31 -3.06 12.87
N ALA A 368 -1.98 -3.09 12.77
CA ALA A 368 -1.14 -1.90 12.83
C ALA A 368 -1.34 -0.96 11.64
N GLY A 369 -1.33 -1.51 10.42
CA GLY A 369 -1.56 -0.71 9.22
C GLY A 369 -3.02 -0.35 8.97
N GLY A 370 -3.95 -1.08 9.59
CA GLY A 370 -5.38 -0.94 9.34
C GLY A 370 -5.83 -1.39 7.95
N GLU A 371 -4.95 -1.94 7.12
CA GLU A 371 -5.18 -2.27 5.71
C GLU A 371 -4.96 -3.77 5.42
N PRO A 372 -5.54 -4.33 4.34
CA PRO A 372 -5.28 -5.69 3.92
C PRO A 372 -3.79 -5.99 3.68
N LEU A 373 -3.34 -7.15 4.14
CA LEU A 373 -1.98 -7.66 3.88
C LEU A 373 -2.06 -8.97 3.12
N VAL A 374 -1.47 -9.01 1.92
CA VAL A 374 -1.32 -10.23 1.12
C VAL A 374 0.17 -10.53 0.96
N VAL A 375 0.60 -11.70 1.42
CA VAL A 375 1.95 -12.22 1.30
C VAL A 375 1.89 -13.50 0.47
N ALA A 376 2.26 -13.37 -0.80
CA ALA A 376 2.16 -14.47 -1.77
C ALA A 376 3.09 -15.65 -1.42
N ASP A 377 4.31 -15.34 -0.96
CA ASP A 377 5.26 -16.32 -0.44
C ASP A 377 6.04 -15.75 0.76
N VAL A 378 5.70 -16.17 1.97
CA VAL A 378 6.30 -15.72 3.23
C VAL A 378 7.82 -15.93 3.27
N LEU A 379 8.33 -17.00 2.64
CA LEU A 379 9.78 -17.26 2.63
C LEU A 379 10.55 -16.35 1.67
N ARG A 380 9.84 -15.66 0.76
CA ARG A 380 10.43 -14.68 -0.16
C ARG A 380 10.19 -13.25 0.31
N ASP A 381 9.32 -13.05 1.29
CA ASP A 381 9.06 -11.75 1.88
C ASP A 381 10.12 -11.44 2.96
N PRO A 382 10.97 -10.41 2.77
CA PRO A 382 12.04 -10.06 3.69
C PRO A 382 11.55 -9.69 5.10
N ARG A 383 10.28 -9.25 5.24
CA ARG A 383 9.70 -8.90 6.54
C ARG A 383 9.51 -10.15 7.39
N PHE A 384 9.22 -11.29 6.74
CA PHE A 384 8.67 -12.47 7.41
C PHE A 384 9.49 -13.75 7.20
N ALA A 385 10.41 -13.78 6.23
CA ALA A 385 11.15 -14.99 5.84
C ALA A 385 11.92 -15.64 6.99
N ALA A 386 12.39 -14.87 7.97
CA ALA A 386 13.08 -15.38 9.14
C ALA A 386 12.24 -15.35 10.44
N ASN A 387 10.94 -15.08 10.34
CA ASN A 387 10.00 -15.18 11.45
C ASN A 387 9.87 -16.65 11.91
N PRO A 388 10.16 -16.96 13.19
CA PRO A 388 10.18 -18.34 13.68
C PRO A 388 8.79 -19.01 13.65
N LEU A 389 7.73 -18.25 13.90
CA LEU A 389 6.35 -18.77 13.91
C LEU A 389 5.96 -19.30 12.52
N GLN A 390 6.32 -18.57 11.47
CA GLN A 390 5.98 -18.96 10.10
C GLN A 390 6.76 -20.20 9.66
N LYS A 391 8.01 -20.34 10.12
CA LYS A 391 8.83 -21.55 9.90
C LYS A 391 8.26 -22.76 10.63
N GLU A 392 7.87 -22.60 11.89
CA GLU A 392 7.30 -23.66 12.72
C GLU A 392 6.00 -24.21 12.12
N HIS A 393 5.08 -23.33 11.73
CA HIS A 393 3.80 -23.71 11.13
C HIS A 393 3.87 -23.95 9.61
N ARG A 394 5.07 -23.83 9.01
CA ARG A 394 5.32 -24.00 7.56
C ARG A 394 4.42 -23.14 6.68
N VAL A 395 4.04 -21.95 7.15
CA VAL A 395 3.21 -21.01 6.42
C VAL A 395 4.00 -20.46 5.24
N ARG A 396 3.44 -20.60 4.04
CA ARG A 396 3.99 -20.05 2.79
C ARG A 396 3.12 -18.94 2.24
N PHE A 397 1.82 -18.98 2.44
CA PHE A 397 0.90 -17.93 1.99
C PHE A 397 0.12 -17.36 3.18
N TYR A 398 -0.09 -16.05 3.15
CA TYR A 398 -0.95 -15.34 4.07
C TYR A 398 -1.74 -14.26 3.35
N ALA A 399 -3.04 -14.17 3.63
CA ALA A 399 -3.84 -13.01 3.27
C ALA A 399 -4.76 -12.65 4.42
N GLY A 400 -4.61 -11.46 4.98
CA GLY A 400 -5.41 -10.97 6.11
C GLY A 400 -6.08 -9.65 5.80
N VAL A 401 -7.33 -9.50 6.21
CA VAL A 401 -8.09 -8.23 6.14
C VAL A 401 -8.53 -7.80 7.54
N PRO A 402 -8.60 -6.49 7.81
CA PRO A 402 -8.94 -5.97 9.13
C PRO A 402 -10.41 -6.21 9.49
N LEU A 403 -10.66 -6.55 10.75
CA LEU A 403 -12.00 -6.54 11.36
C LEU A 403 -12.23 -5.17 11.97
N ARG A 404 -12.92 -4.29 11.23
CA ARG A 404 -13.12 -2.90 11.64
C ARG A 404 -14.32 -2.75 12.58
N GLY A 405 -14.08 -2.10 13.72
CA GLY A 405 -15.10 -1.70 14.69
C GLY A 405 -16.03 -0.61 14.16
N ASP A 406 -17.06 -0.27 14.95
CA ASP A 406 -18.00 0.82 14.62
C ASP A 406 -17.30 2.20 14.58
N ASP A 407 -16.14 2.31 15.22
CA ASP A 407 -15.24 3.47 15.27
C ASP A 407 -14.16 3.48 14.18
N GLY A 408 -14.18 2.50 13.26
CA GLY A 408 -13.21 2.36 12.17
C GLY A 408 -11.89 1.67 12.57
N MET A 409 -11.67 1.42 13.87
CA MET A 409 -10.46 0.81 14.40
C MET A 409 -10.35 -0.67 14.02
N ALA A 410 -9.16 -1.13 13.66
CA ALA A 410 -8.91 -2.55 13.39
C ALA A 410 -8.80 -3.34 14.71
N LEU A 411 -9.76 -4.22 14.98
CA LEU A 411 -9.82 -5.00 16.22
C LEU A 411 -9.12 -6.35 16.11
N GLY A 412 -8.99 -6.84 14.88
CA GLY A 412 -8.46 -8.17 14.57
C GLY A 412 -8.42 -8.40 13.07
N THR A 413 -8.37 -9.66 12.65
CA THR A 413 -8.26 -10.06 11.25
C THR A 413 -9.13 -11.26 10.92
N LEU A 414 -9.71 -11.27 9.71
CA LEU A 414 -10.04 -12.51 9.00
C LEU A 414 -8.86 -12.83 8.07
N SER A 415 -8.26 -14.01 8.22
CA SER A 415 -7.05 -14.37 7.47
C SER A 415 -7.12 -15.76 6.85
N LEU A 416 -6.58 -15.90 5.65
CA LEU A 416 -6.32 -17.15 4.94
C LEU A 416 -4.84 -17.52 5.08
N LEU A 417 -4.54 -18.81 5.27
CA LEU A 417 -3.18 -19.33 5.34
C LEU A 417 -3.05 -20.61 4.49
N ASP A 418 -1.87 -20.79 3.90
CA ASP A 418 -1.49 -22.03 3.23
C ASP A 418 0.00 -22.36 3.42
N THR A 419 0.33 -23.64 3.32
CA THR A 419 1.68 -24.21 3.19
C THR A 419 2.25 -24.16 1.78
N GLU A 420 1.48 -23.71 0.78
CA GLU A 420 1.93 -23.41 -0.58
C GLU A 420 1.79 -21.91 -0.92
N PRO A 421 2.67 -21.33 -1.76
CA PRO A 421 2.51 -19.96 -2.24
C PRO A 421 1.22 -19.78 -3.04
N ARG A 422 0.57 -18.61 -2.89
CA ARG A 422 -0.66 -18.27 -3.65
C ARG A 422 -0.68 -16.81 -4.04
N THR A 423 -1.57 -16.46 -4.97
CA THR A 423 -1.83 -15.07 -5.37
C THR A 423 -3.32 -14.79 -5.22
N LEU A 424 -3.67 -13.61 -4.70
CA LEU A 424 -5.03 -13.10 -4.70
C LEU A 424 -5.14 -11.93 -5.67
N THR A 425 -6.27 -11.83 -6.37
CA THR A 425 -6.62 -10.66 -7.17
C THR A 425 -7.23 -9.58 -6.27
N ALA A 426 -7.29 -8.33 -6.75
CA ALA A 426 -7.98 -7.25 -6.03
C ALA A 426 -9.46 -7.60 -5.73
N ARG A 427 -10.12 -8.34 -6.63
CA ARG A 427 -11.49 -8.82 -6.43
C ARG A 427 -11.57 -9.84 -5.28
N ASP A 428 -10.57 -10.69 -5.13
CA ASP A 428 -10.52 -11.68 -4.06
C ASP A 428 -10.34 -11.01 -2.70
N VAL A 429 -9.47 -9.98 -2.63
CA VAL A 429 -9.30 -9.16 -1.42
C VAL A 429 -10.61 -8.49 -1.03
N LEU A 430 -11.31 -7.85 -1.98
CA LEU A 430 -12.64 -7.24 -1.75
C LEU A 430 -13.68 -8.25 -1.26
N LEU A 431 -13.61 -9.51 -1.73
CA LEU A 431 -14.50 -10.57 -1.27
C LEU A 431 -14.16 -11.01 0.16
N LEU A 432 -12.87 -11.10 0.50
CA LEU A 432 -12.41 -11.43 1.84
C LEU A 432 -12.82 -10.34 2.85
N GLU A 433 -12.73 -9.07 2.46
CA GLU A 433 -13.24 -7.93 3.25
C GLU A 433 -14.75 -8.00 3.49
N LYS A 434 -15.54 -8.43 2.49
CA LYS A 434 -16.98 -8.64 2.68
C LYS A 434 -17.27 -9.71 3.73
N LEU A 435 -16.51 -10.81 3.72
CA LEU A 435 -16.63 -11.85 4.74
C LEU A 435 -16.20 -11.33 6.13
N ALA A 436 -15.18 -10.48 6.21
CA ALA A 436 -14.83 -9.77 7.44
C ALA A 436 -15.98 -8.88 7.95
N GLY A 437 -16.73 -8.24 7.04
CA GLY A 437 -17.96 -7.51 7.37
C GLY A 437 -19.06 -8.41 7.96
N GLU A 438 -19.17 -9.68 7.52
CA GLU A 438 -20.09 -10.66 8.11
C GLU A 438 -19.69 -10.98 9.57
N VAL A 439 -18.39 -11.09 9.86
CA VAL A 439 -17.87 -11.28 11.23
C VAL A 439 -18.34 -10.14 12.14
N MET A 440 -18.12 -8.89 11.73
CA MET A 440 -18.50 -7.72 12.53
C MET A 440 -20.02 -7.56 12.66
N THR A 441 -20.79 -8.03 11.67
CA THR A 441 -22.25 -8.09 11.77
C THR A 441 -22.70 -9.09 12.83
N ALA A 442 -22.07 -10.27 12.90
CA ALA A 442 -22.35 -11.25 13.95
C ALA A 442 -22.05 -10.72 15.37
N VAL A 443 -20.97 -9.94 15.52
CA VAL A 443 -20.63 -9.23 16.78
C VAL A 443 -21.75 -8.27 17.19
N ARG A 444 -22.21 -7.43 16.25
CA ARG A 444 -23.28 -6.45 16.51
C ARG A 444 -24.60 -7.11 16.93
N GLU A 445 -24.98 -8.21 16.27
CA GLU A 445 -26.17 -8.96 16.62
C GLU A 445 -26.11 -9.53 18.05
N GLN A 446 -24.97 -10.10 18.42
CA GLN A 446 -24.78 -10.69 19.76
C GLN A 446 -24.83 -9.63 20.85
N ARG A 447 -24.16 -8.49 20.64
CA ARG A 447 -24.24 -7.33 21.52
C ARG A 447 -25.69 -6.81 21.67
N GLY A 448 -26.46 -6.82 20.58
CA GLY A 448 -27.88 -6.47 20.59
C GLY A 448 -28.71 -7.40 21.47
N ARG A 449 -28.49 -8.72 21.39
CA ARG A 449 -29.19 -9.72 22.21
C ARG A 449 -28.91 -9.53 23.71
N GLN A 450 -27.64 -9.37 24.08
CA GLN A 450 -27.24 -9.18 25.48
C GLN A 450 -27.85 -7.93 26.12
N ARG A 451 -28.04 -6.85 25.35
CA ARG A 451 -28.69 -5.63 25.85
C ARG A 451 -30.18 -5.82 26.10
N THR A 452 -30.84 -6.60 25.26
CA THR A 452 -32.26 -6.94 25.43
C THR A 452 -32.45 -7.83 26.65
N ASP A 453 -31.64 -8.88 26.80
CA ASP A 453 -31.69 -9.81 27.94
C ASP A 453 -31.31 -9.18 29.29
N ALA A 454 -30.55 -8.07 29.29
CA ALA A 454 -30.21 -7.33 30.51
C ALA A 454 -31.25 -6.27 30.90
N SER A 455 -32.25 -6.02 30.05
CA SER A 455 -33.32 -5.03 30.27
C SER A 455 -34.65 -5.64 30.72
N ASP A 456 -34.78 -6.96 30.59
CA ASP A 456 -35.85 -7.80 31.16
C ASP A 456 -35.41 -8.40 32.51
#